data_AF-A0A2E5KNL6-F1
#
_entry.id   AF-A0A2E5KNL6-F1
#
_cell.length_a   1.000
_cell.length_b   1.000
_cell.length_c   1.000
_cell.angle_alpha   90.00
_cell.angle_beta   90.00
_cell.angle_gamma   90.00
#
_symmetry.space_group_name_H-M   'P 1'
#
loop_
_entity.id
_entity.type
_entity.pdbx_description
1 polymer ?
#
loop_
_entity_poly.entity_id
_entity_poly.type
_entity_poly.pdbx_seq_one_letter_code
_entity_poly.pdbx_strand_id
1 'polypeptide(L)'
;MPLRSAGGTATAPRISIRSAQSQDYIALTRTLFIEYAESLDFSLCFQGFDTEIAELPGSYLPLDGCLLIASLDGEAAGAAGLRTLHDGAVTGPAR
;
A
#
# COMPACT_ATOMS: atom_id res chain seq x y z
N MET A 1 -18.06 -29.55 38.90
CA MET A 1 -18.98 -28.49 38.40
C MET A 1 -18.41 -27.14 38.86
N PRO A 2 -18.19 -26.11 38.02
CA PRO A 2 -18.20 -26.08 36.55
C PRO A 2 -16.82 -25.76 35.90
N LEU A 3 -16.79 -26.07 34.60
CA LEU A 3 -15.75 -25.79 33.60
C LEU A 3 -15.57 -24.28 33.44
N ARG A 4 -14.33 -23.78 33.48
CA ARG A 4 -14.04 -22.37 33.20
C ARG A 4 -14.19 -22.15 31.70
N SER A 5 -15.34 -21.64 31.30
CA SER A 5 -15.54 -21.07 29.97
C SER A 5 -14.79 -19.75 29.91
N ALA A 6 -13.64 -19.74 29.25
CA ALA A 6 -13.01 -18.51 28.77
C ALA A 6 -13.26 -18.43 27.26
N GLY A 7 -14.52 -18.16 26.90
CA GLY A 7 -14.84 -17.65 25.58
C GLY A 7 -14.31 -16.22 25.50
N GLY A 8 -13.02 -16.08 25.19
CA GLY A 8 -12.48 -14.81 24.74
C GLY A 8 -13.16 -14.50 23.41
N THR A 9 -14.13 -13.60 23.39
CA THR A 9 -14.53 -12.94 22.16
C THR A 9 -13.33 -12.12 21.73
N ALA A 10 -12.43 -12.72 20.94
CA ALA A 10 -11.42 -11.96 20.22
C ALA A 10 -12.20 -10.92 19.42
N THR A 11 -12.04 -9.63 19.78
CA THR A 11 -12.67 -8.56 19.01
C THR A 11 -12.14 -8.67 17.58
N ALA A 12 -13.02 -8.61 16.59
CA ALA A 12 -12.58 -8.71 15.21
C ALA A 12 -11.63 -7.54 14.92
N PRO A 13 -10.47 -7.80 14.30
CA PRO A 13 -9.52 -6.74 13.97
C PRO A 13 -10.20 -5.64 13.15
N ARG A 14 -9.97 -4.38 13.50
CA ARG A 14 -10.52 -3.25 12.74
C ARG A 14 -9.57 -2.90 11.60
N ILE A 15 -9.96 -3.28 10.39
CA ILE A 15 -9.24 -2.92 9.18
C ILE A 15 -9.85 -1.65 8.58
N SER A 16 -9.00 -0.69 8.22
CA SER A 16 -9.42 0.51 7.49
C SER A 16 -8.45 0.81 6.35
N ILE A 17 -8.96 1.31 5.22
CA ILE A 17 -8.16 1.72 4.06
C ILE A 17 -8.49 3.18 3.77
N ARG A 18 -7.46 4.01 3.60
CA ARG A 18 -7.61 5.45 3.39
C ARG A 18 -6.61 5.94 2.35
N SER A 19 -6.91 7.06 1.71
CA SER A 19 -5.96 7.70 0.81
C SER A 19 -4.86 8.40 1.61
N ALA A 20 -3.60 8.16 1.25
CA ALA A 20 -2.43 8.78 1.86
C ALA A 20 -2.17 10.16 1.21
N GLN A 21 -2.96 11.16 1.59
CA GLN A 21 -2.85 12.53 1.08
C GLN A 21 -2.16 13.49 2.05
N SER A 22 -2.04 13.14 3.33
CA SER A 22 -1.30 13.93 4.31
C SER A 22 0.17 13.54 4.32
N GLN A 23 1.03 14.49 4.69
CA GLN A 23 2.48 14.28 4.80
C GLN A 23 2.82 13.09 5.69
N ASP A 24 2.11 12.92 6.81
CA ASP A 24 2.33 11.81 7.74
C ASP A 24 2.03 10.45 7.10
N TYR A 25 0.94 10.34 6.33
CA TYR A 25 0.61 9.08 5.65
C TYR A 25 1.55 8.81 4.48
N ILE A 26 2.01 9.84 3.78
CA ILE A 26 3.00 9.70 2.71
C ILE A 26 4.33 9.19 3.29
N ALA A 27 4.74 9.72 4.45
CA ALA A 27 5.92 9.25 5.17
C ALA A 27 5.76 7.79 5.64
N LEU A 28 4.59 7.41 6.15
CA LEU A 28 4.30 6.02 6.54
C LEU A 28 4.31 5.07 5.33
N THR A 29 3.71 5.46 4.20
CA THR A 29 3.76 4.70 2.95
C THR A 29 5.20 4.49 2.48
N ARG A 30 6.04 5.53 2.57
CA ARG A 30 7.47 5.45 2.24
C ARG A 30 8.20 4.43 3.10
N THR A 31 8.00 4.46 4.42
CA THR A 31 8.60 3.49 5.34
C THR A 31 8.18 2.07 4.98
N LEU A 32 6.88 1.83 4.77
CA LEU A 32 6.36 0.50 4.42
C LEU A 32 6.91 -0.03 3.09
N PHE A 33 7.11 0.83 2.09
CA PHE A 33 7.73 0.43 0.82
C PHE A 33 9.21 0.08 0.97
N ILE A 34 9.94 0.79 1.82
CA ILE A 34 11.35 0.47 2.13
C ILE A 34 11.44 -0.86 2.89
N GLU A 35 10.65 -1.04 3.95
CA GLU A 35 10.60 -2.30 4.71
C GLU A 35 10.25 -3.48 3.82
N TYR A 36 9.28 -3.31 2.90
CA TYR A 36 8.95 -4.33 1.92
C TYR A 36 10.14 -4.64 0.99
N ALA A 37 10.81 -3.62 0.47
CA ALA A 37 11.98 -3.80 -0.39
C ALA A 37 13.13 -4.51 0.32
N GLU A 38 13.38 -4.18 1.59
CA GLU A 38 14.38 -4.83 2.44
C GLU A 38 14.02 -6.29 2.79
N SER A 39 12.72 -6.60 2.86
CA SER A 39 12.25 -7.97 3.11
C SER A 39 12.42 -8.92 1.92
N LEU A 40 12.65 -8.39 0.72
CA LEU A 40 12.83 -9.19 -0.48
C LEU A 40 14.27 -9.69 -0.59
N ASP A 41 14.42 -10.97 -0.93
CA ASP A 41 15.73 -11.61 -1.16
C ASP A 41 16.44 -11.12 -2.44
N PHE A 42 15.81 -10.19 -3.16
CA PHE A 42 16.34 -9.57 -4.38
C PHE A 42 16.11 -8.07 -4.35
N SER A 43 17.04 -7.31 -4.91
CA SER A 43 16.93 -5.85 -4.95
C SER A 43 15.84 -5.41 -5.94
N LEU A 44 14.87 -4.62 -5.46
CA LEU A 44 13.95 -3.85 -6.30
C LEU A 44 14.63 -2.67 -7.01
N CYS A 45 15.96 -2.55 -6.95
CA CYS A 45 16.80 -1.58 -7.67
C CYS A 45 16.75 -1.72 -9.20
N PHE A 46 15.72 -2.33 -9.77
CA PHE A 46 15.46 -2.29 -11.20
C PHE A 46 14.82 -0.94 -11.56
N GLN A 47 15.66 -0.05 -12.11
CA GLN A 47 15.29 1.19 -12.80
C GLN A 47 14.34 2.14 -12.04
N GLY A 48 14.82 2.75 -10.94
CA GLY A 48 14.25 4.00 -10.43
C GLY A 48 13.44 3.92 -9.14
N PHE A 49 13.45 2.78 -8.43
CA PHE A 49 12.73 2.63 -7.16
C PHE A 49 13.15 3.67 -6.11
N ASP A 50 14.46 3.87 -5.87
CA ASP A 50 14.94 4.86 -4.88
C ASP A 50 14.45 6.28 -5.18
N THR A 51 14.44 6.66 -6.47
CA THR A 51 13.90 7.95 -6.94
C THR A 51 12.39 8.02 -6.74
N GLU A 52 11.65 6.97 -7.12
CA GLU A 52 10.19 6.90 -6.98
C GLU A 52 9.76 7.03 -5.50
N ILE A 53 10.49 6.38 -4.58
CA ILE A 53 10.29 6.50 -3.13
C ILE A 53 10.68 7.89 -2.62
N ALA A 54 11.75 8.48 -3.17
CA ALA A 54 12.19 9.83 -2.80
C ALA A 54 11.18 10.92 -3.18
N GLU A 55 10.49 10.73 -4.29
CA GLU A 55 9.58 11.72 -4.90
C GLU A 55 8.11 11.52 -4.50
N LEU A 56 7.79 10.58 -3.59
CA LEU A 56 6.43 10.38 -3.10
C LEU A 56 5.79 11.71 -2.63
N PRO A 57 4.54 12.02 -3.02
CA PRO A 57 3.58 11.13 -3.68
C PRO A 57 3.72 11.06 -5.22
N GLY A 58 4.59 11.84 -5.86
CA GLY A 58 4.99 11.70 -7.27
C GLY A 58 3.85 11.40 -8.26
N SER A 59 4.02 10.33 -9.04
CA SER A 59 3.04 9.82 -10.02
C SER A 59 1.75 9.24 -9.41
N TYR A 60 1.63 9.23 -8.08
CA TYR A 60 0.44 8.78 -7.36
C TYR A 60 -0.46 9.92 -6.88
N LEU A 61 -0.18 11.15 -7.35
CA LEU A 61 -1.04 12.30 -7.13
C LEU A 61 -2.42 12.13 -7.81
N PRO A 62 -3.48 12.77 -7.27
CA PRO A 62 -4.88 12.50 -7.61
C PRO A 62 -5.39 12.98 -9.00
N LEU A 63 -4.61 12.80 -10.06
CA LEU A 63 -5.04 12.94 -11.46
C LEU A 63 -4.82 11.64 -12.24
N ASP A 64 -3.71 10.96 -11.97
CA ASP A 64 -3.29 9.74 -12.69
C ASP A 64 -2.98 8.57 -11.74
N GLY A 65 -3.25 8.71 -10.44
CA GLY A 65 -2.99 7.67 -9.46
C GLY A 65 -3.56 7.95 -8.07
N CYS A 66 -3.33 7.02 -7.15
CA CYS A 66 -3.58 7.23 -5.74
C CYS A 66 -2.63 6.41 -4.86
N LEU A 67 -2.24 6.98 -3.73
CA LEU A 67 -1.63 6.24 -2.63
C LEU A 67 -2.70 5.85 -1.61
N LEU A 68 -2.65 4.60 -1.18
CA LEU A 68 -3.51 4.04 -0.15
C LEU A 68 -2.66 3.53 1.01
N ILE A 69 -3.17 3.72 2.22
CA ILE A 69 -2.64 3.11 3.43
C ILE A 69 -3.73 2.27 4.08
N ALA A 70 -3.37 1.05 4.47
CA ALA A 70 -4.19 0.15 5.24
C ALA A 70 -3.74 0.19 6.70
N SER A 71 -4.69 0.28 7.63
CA SER A 71 -4.44 0.23 9.05
C SER A 71 -5.20 -0.90 9.72
N LEU A 72 -4.54 -1.58 10.65
CA LEU A 72 -5.08 -2.62 11.52
C LEU A 72 -5.10 -2.06 12.95
N ASP A 73 -6.29 -1.91 13.53
CA ASP A 73 -6.47 -1.37 14.88
C ASP A 73 -5.81 0.01 15.11
N GLY A 74 -5.69 0.80 14.04
CA GLY A 74 -5.12 2.14 14.04
C GLY A 74 -3.63 2.20 13.64
N GLU A 75 -2.95 1.06 13.60
CA GLU A 75 -1.54 0.96 13.19
C GLU A 75 -1.43 0.71 11.69
N ALA A 76 -0.44 1.32 11.04
CA ALA A 76 -0.19 1.10 9.62
C ALA A 76 0.24 -0.35 9.39
N ALA A 77 -0.49 -1.07 8.54
CA ALA A 77 -0.29 -2.50 8.27
C ALA A 77 0.09 -2.78 6.81
N GLY A 78 -0.06 -1.79 5.93
CA GLY A 78 0.32 -1.91 4.52
C GLY A 78 0.05 -0.64 3.72
N ALA A 79 0.65 -0.55 2.55
CA ALA A 79 0.43 0.55 1.63
C ALA A 79 0.38 0.05 0.18
N ALA A 80 -0.32 0.79 -0.68
CA ALA A 80 -0.40 0.48 -2.11
C ALA A 80 -0.40 1.77 -2.93
N GLY A 81 0.37 1.78 -4.02
CA GLY A 81 0.36 2.84 -5.01
C GLY A 81 -0.32 2.35 -6.29
N LEU A 82 -1.33 3.08 -6.74
CA LEU A 82 -2.07 2.81 -7.97
C LEU A 82 -1.75 3.89 -9.00
N ARG A 83 -1.54 3.47 -10.25
CA ARG A 83 -1.40 4.36 -11.42
C ARG A 83 -2.44 3.97 -12.46
N THR A 84 -2.99 4.95 -13.16
CA THR A 84 -3.89 4.72 -14.29
C THR A 84 -3.15 3.94 -15.36
N LEU A 85 -3.79 2.88 -15.87
CA LEU A 85 -3.32 2.21 -17.07
C LEU A 85 -3.69 3.08 -18.27
N HIS A 86 -2.70 3.67 -18.94
CA HIS A 86 -2.93 4.32 -20.21
C HIS A 86 -3.16 3.25 -21.29
N ASP A 87 -4.31 3.32 -21.98
CA ASP A 87 -4.64 2.34 -23.01
C ASP A 87 -3.62 2.41 -24.15
N GLY A 88 -3.04 1.25 -24.46
CA GLY A 88 -1.92 1.15 -25.39
C GLY A 88 -1.61 -0.29 -25.79
N ALA A 89 -2.61 -1.19 -25.85
CA ALA A 89 -2.46 -2.49 -26.51
C ALA A 89 -3.79 -3.22 -26.81
N VAL A 90 -4.81 -2.56 -27.38
CA VAL A 90 -5.79 -3.26 -28.26
C VAL A 90 -5.97 -2.51 -29.58
N THR A 91 -4.88 -2.25 -30.31
CA THR A 91 -4.97 -2.11 -31.77
C THR A 91 -4.44 -3.38 -32.42
N GLY A 92 -5.19 -4.47 -32.28
CA GLY A 92 -5.16 -5.56 -33.27
C GLY A 92 -6.15 -5.19 -34.38
N PRO A 93 -5.80 -5.29 -35.67
CA PRO A 93 -6.75 -4.95 -36.72
C PRO A 93 -7.92 -5.93 -36.70
N ALA A 94 -9.13 -5.41 -36.85
CA ALA A 94 -10.30 -6.22 -37.15
C ALA A 94 -10.04 -7.04 -38.43
N ARG A 95 -9.94 -8.36 -38.30
CA ARG A 95 -10.11 -9.33 -39.39
C ARG A 95 -10.80 -10.57 -38.86
#